data_AF-A0A1F5ALB0-F1
#
_entry.id   AF-A0A1F5ALB0-F1
#
_cell.length_a   1.000
_cell.length_b   1.000
_cell.length_c   1.000
_cell.angle_alpha   90.00
_cell.angle_beta   90.00
_cell.angle_gamma   90.00
#
_symmetry.space_group_name_H-M   'P 1'
#
loop_
_entity.id
_entity.type
_entity.pdbx_description
1 polymer ?
#
loop_
_entity_poly.entity_id
_entity_poly.type
_entity_poly.pdbx_seq_one_letter_code
_entity_poly.pdbx_strand_id
1 'polypeptide(L)' 'MNSIEGPSADDDYDNSYGSRVYLAVANAWLGDKDKAFSLLEEGYAERDARLTHIKSEPSLGPLRDDPRFTNLLRRIGLGP' A
#
# COMPACT_ATOMS: atom_id res chain seq x y z
N MET A 1 21.88 -4.48 -30.60
CA MET A 1 22.29 -4.35 -29.19
C MET A 1 21.25 -3.47 -28.50
N ASN A 2 20.47 -4.01 -27.57
CA ASN A 2 19.43 -3.25 -26.86
C ASN A 2 20.09 -2.21 -25.96
N SER A 3 19.92 -0.94 -26.31
CA SER A 3 20.17 0.18 -25.41
C SER A 3 19.13 0.13 -24.31
N ILE A 4 19.59 -0.08 -23.09
CA ILE A 4 18.78 0.02 -21.89
C ILE A 4 18.60 1.52 -21.66
N GLU A 5 17.55 2.09 -22.24
CA GLU A 5 17.06 3.41 -21.89
C GLU A 5 16.55 3.30 -20.45
N GLY A 6 17.38 3.73 -19.50
CA GLY A 6 16.94 3.89 -18.11
C GLY A 6 15.74 4.84 -18.07
N PRO A 7 14.80 4.64 -17.13
CA PRO A 7 13.58 5.44 -17.07
C PRO A 7 13.89 6.95 -17.03
N SER A 8 13.34 7.67 -18.00
CA SER A 8 13.39 9.13 -18.16
C SER A 8 12.59 9.83 -17.06
N ALA A 9 13.19 10.85 -16.44
CA ALA A 9 12.70 12.10 -15.81
C ALA A 9 11.25 12.32 -15.29
N ASP A 10 10.33 11.36 -15.37
CA ASP A 10 8.96 11.38 -14.82
C ASP A 10 8.74 10.23 -13.80
N ASP A 11 9.76 9.42 -13.55
CA ASP A 11 9.72 8.38 -12.52
C ASP A 11 10.01 9.00 -11.15
N ASP A 12 8.93 9.41 -10.47
CA ASP A 12 8.77 9.41 -9.01
C ASP A 12 8.99 7.99 -8.44
N TYR A 13 10.10 7.34 -8.80
CA TYR A 13 10.65 6.15 -8.15
C TYR A 13 11.31 6.56 -6.82
N ASP A 14 10.68 7.50 -6.10
CA ASP A 14 11.07 7.92 -4.76
C ASP A 14 10.87 6.74 -3.81
N ASN A 15 11.93 5.95 -3.63
CA ASN A 15 12.12 5.07 -2.48
C ASN A 15 10.92 4.13 -2.14
N SER A 16 10.11 3.77 -3.15
CA SER A 16 8.83 3.08 -3.02
C SER A 16 8.94 1.70 -2.36
N TYR A 17 10.07 1.00 -2.57
CA TYR A 17 10.37 -0.29 -1.95
C TYR A 17 10.51 -0.25 -0.43
N GLY A 18 10.79 0.91 0.17
CA GLY A 18 10.92 1.08 1.62
C GLY A 18 9.61 1.47 2.32
N SER A 19 8.54 1.76 1.55
CA SER A 19 7.27 2.12 2.15
C SER A 19 6.56 0.90 2.75
N ARG A 20 6.13 1.06 4.00
CA ARG A 20 5.29 0.07 4.70
C ARG A 20 4.00 -0.21 3.92
N VAL A 21 3.44 0.79 3.25
CA VAL A 21 2.21 0.62 2.45
C VAL A 21 2.47 -0.29 1.24
N TYR A 22 3.58 -0.14 0.53
CA TYR A 22 3.93 -1.03 -0.59
C TYR A 22 4.23 -2.46 -0.14
N LEU A 23 4.94 -2.62 0.98
CA LEU A 23 5.14 -3.94 1.58
C LEU A 23 3.81 -4.57 2.00
N ALA A 24 2.88 -3.78 2.55
CA ALA A 24 1.55 -4.28 2.90
C ALA A 24 0.80 -4.81 1.68
N VAL A 25 0.87 -4.08 0.57
CA VAL A 25 0.27 -4.50 -0.71
C VAL A 25 0.83 -5.84 -1.19
N ALA A 26 2.15 -6.00 -1.16
CA ALA A 26 2.79 -7.25 -1.55
C ALA A 26 2.37 -8.43 -0.65
N ASN A 27 2.32 -8.24 0.68
CA ASN A 27 1.90 -9.28 1.61
C ASN A 27 0.41 -9.63 1.46
N ALA A 28 -0.45 -8.64 1.21
CA ALA A 28 -1.87 -8.86 0.93
C ALA A 28 -2.07 -9.72 -0.32
N TRP A 29 -1.30 -9.45 -1.38
CA TRP A 29 -1.33 -10.21 -2.62
C TRP A 29 -0.85 -11.66 -2.44
N LEU A 30 0.14 -11.87 -1.58
CA LEU A 30 0.61 -13.21 -1.19
C LEU A 30 -0.34 -13.94 -0.22
N GLY A 31 -1.42 -13.30 0.23
CA GLY A 31 -2.40 -13.87 1.15
C GLY A 31 -2.03 -13.75 2.64
N ASP A 32 -0.89 -13.13 2.97
CA ASP A 32 -0.47 -12.87 4.35
C ASP A 32 -1.15 -11.61 4.90
N LYS A 33 -2.44 -11.76 5.22
CA LYS A 33 -3.30 -10.65 5.64
C LYS A 33 -2.83 -10.00 6.93
N ASP A 34 -2.38 -10.80 7.90
CA ASP A 34 -1.96 -10.29 9.20
C ASP A 34 -0.72 -9.41 9.08
N LYS A 35 0.26 -9.83 8.28
CA LYS A 35 1.43 -9.00 8.00
C LYS A 35 1.09 -7.74 7.20
N ALA A 36 0.18 -7.86 6.23
CA ALA A 36 -0.31 -6.69 5.50
C ALA A 36 -0.97 -5.66 6.43
N PHE A 37 -1.82 -6.10 7.36
CA PHE A 37 -2.44 -5.20 8.34
C PHE A 37 -1.43 -4.56 9.28
N SER A 38 -0.44 -5.31 9.79
CA SER A 38 0.62 -4.73 10.62
C SER A 38 1.31 -3.56 9.91
N LEU A 39 1.69 -3.78 8.65
CA LEU A 39 2.38 -2.77 7.85
C LEU A 39 1.49 -1.56 7.54
N LEU A 40 0.19 -1.76 7.30
CA LEU A 40 -0.77 -0.67 7.12
C LEU A 40 -0.96 0.17 8.39
N GLU A 41 -1.03 -0.48 9.56
CA GLU A 41 -1.13 0.19 10.85
C GLU A 41 0.14 0.99 11.17
N GLU A 42 1.30 0.44 10.84
CA GLU A 42 2.57 1.16 10.99
C GLU A 42 2.65 2.36 10.03
N GLY A 43 2.22 2.21 8.78
CA GLY A 43 2.07 3.33 7.85
C GLY A 43 1.10 4.39 8.37
N TYR A 44 0.07 3.98 9.12
CA TYR A 44 -0.88 4.91 9.73
C TYR A 44 -0.25 5.70 10.87
N ALA A 45 0.52 5.03 11.71
CA ALA A 45 1.27 5.67 12.80
C ALA A 45 2.27 6.71 12.27
N GLU A 46 2.91 6.41 11.13
CA GLU A 46 3.85 7.31 10.46
C GLU A 46 3.16 8.40 9.61
N ARG A 47 1.83 8.38 9.51
CA ARG A 47 1.05 9.27 8.64
C ARG A 47 1.53 9.24 7.19
N ASP A 48 1.87 8.05 6.70
CA ASP A 48 2.32 7.84 5.34
C ASP A 48 1.22 8.26 4.35
N ALA A 49 1.52 9.26 3.51
CA ALA A 49 0.59 9.80 2.53
C ALA A 49 0.08 8.75 1.54
N ARG A 50 0.83 7.67 1.31
CA ARG A 50 0.43 6.57 0.41
C ARG A 50 -0.78 5.80 0.90
N LEU A 51 -1.14 5.91 2.19
CA LEU A 51 -2.37 5.34 2.71
C LEU A 51 -3.63 5.88 2.01
N THR A 52 -3.57 7.06 1.39
CA THR A 52 -4.72 7.60 0.65
C THR A 52 -5.07 6.76 -0.58
N HIS A 53 -4.13 5.97 -1.11
CA HIS A 53 -4.32 5.17 -2.32
C HIS A 53 -4.89 3.77 -2.03
N ILE A 54 -4.86 3.30 -0.78
CA ILE A 54 -5.20 1.91 -0.43
C ILE A 54 -6.66 1.54 -0.73
N LYS A 55 -7.57 2.52 -0.70
CA LYS A 55 -8.98 2.30 -1.04
C LYS A 55 -9.15 1.82 -2.49
N SER A 56 -8.34 2.36 -3.40
CA SER A 56 -8.40 2.07 -4.83
C SER A 56 -7.43 0.96 -5.26
N GLU A 57 -6.56 0.48 -4.38
CA GLU A 57 -5.53 -0.51 -4.72
C GLU A 57 -6.14 -1.90 -4.96
N PRO A 58 -6.09 -2.46 -6.19
CA PRO A 58 -6.68 -3.77 -6.50
C PRO A 58 -6.01 -4.91 -5.74
N SER A 59 -4.70 -4.80 -5.49
CA SER A 59 -3.89 -5.81 -4.80
C SER A 59 -4.28 -6.00 -3.33
N LEU A 60 -4.96 -5.02 -2.72
CA LEU A 60 -5.57 -5.12 -1.40
C LEU A 60 -6.97 -5.74 -1.42
N GLY A 61 -7.44 -6.23 -2.58
CA GLY A 61 -8.68 -6.98 -2.73
C GLY A 61 -8.91 -8.02 -1.64
N PRO A 62 -7.92 -8.89 -1.31
CA PRO A 62 -8.07 -9.88 -0.25
C PRO A 62 -8.32 -9.32 1.16
N LEU A 63 -7.98 -8.05 1.42
CA LEU A 63 -8.21 -7.38 2.70
C LEU A 63 -9.57 -6.68 2.76
N ARG A 64 -10.23 -6.43 1.62
CA ARG A 64 -11.49 -5.66 1.56
C ARG A 64 -12.63 -6.33 2.33
N ASP A 65 -12.64 -7.67 2.38
CA ASP A 65 -13.63 -8.45 3.14
C ASP A 65 -13.37 -8.47 4.65
N ASP A 66 -12.20 -8.00 5.11
CA ASP A 66 -11.84 -8.02 6.52
C ASP A 66 -12.31 -6.71 7.21
N PRO A 67 -13.02 -6.78 8.35
CA PRO A 67 -13.51 -5.60 9.06
C PRO A 67 -12.39 -4.66 9.53
N ARG A 68 -11.15 -5.17 9.69
CA ARG A 68 -9.97 -4.35 10.03
C ARG A 68 -9.66 -3.34 8.92
N PHE A 69 -9.85 -3.70 7.66
CA PHE A 69 -9.60 -2.79 6.53
C PHE A 69 -10.60 -1.64 6.52
N THR A 70 -11.88 -1.93 6.75
CA THR A 70 -12.91 -0.88 6.86
C THR A 70 -12.64 0.05 8.06
N ASN A 71 -12.16 -0.49 9.19
CA ASN A 71 -11.77 0.33 10.34
C ASN A 71 -10.60 1.28 10.00
N LEU A 72 -9.56 0.76 9.35
CA LEU A 72 -8.42 1.55 8.89
C LEU A 72 -8.87 2.67 7.95
N LEU A 73 -9.71 2.36 6.95
CA LEU A 73 -10.24 3.36 6.01
C LEU A 73 -10.96 4.51 6.74
N ARG A 74 -11.76 4.23 7.78
CA ARG A 74 -12.41 5.29 8.58
C ARG A 74 -11.38 6.15 9.32
N ARG A 75 -10.34 5.54 9.89
CA ARG A 75 -9.29 6.26 10.63
C ARG A 75 -8.45 7.19 9.75
N ILE A 76 -8.31 6.88 8.46
CA ILE A 76 -7.65 7.75 7.47
C ILE A 76 -8.61 8.70 6.74
N GLY A 77 -9.91 8.68 7.07
CA GLY A 77 -10.91 9.56 6.45
C GLY A 77 -11.39 9.12 5.06
N LEU A 78 -11.18 7.85 4.68
CA LEU A 78 -11.62 7.27 3.41
C LEU A 78 -12.81 6.31 3.52
N GLY A 79 -13.20 5.95 4.74
CA GLY A 79 -14.40 5.15 5.01
C GLY A 79 -15.69 5.96 4.86
N PRO A 80 -16.84 5.29 4.72
CA PRO A 80 -18.13 5.95 4.93
C PRO A 80 -18.28 6.50 6.35
#